data_AF-A0A4U0ULT9-F1
#
_entry.id   AF-A0A4U0ULT9-F1
#
_cell.length_a   1.000
_cell.length_b   1.000
_cell.length_c   1.000
_cell.angle_alpha   90.00
_cell.angle_beta   90.00
_cell.angle_gamma   90.00
#
_symmetry.space_group_name_H-M   'P 1'
#
loop_
_entity.id
_entity.type
_entity.pdbx_description
1 polymer ?
#
loop_
_entity_poly.entity_id
_entity_poly.type
_entity_poly.pdbx_seq_one_letter_code
_entity_poly.pdbx_strand_id
1 'polypeptide(L)'
;MSDSTTQPGAPSAGVSSELPPAQEKSVAAEAKKHAPPRLLQLAATPDRVMLRMNKLLATPGGLSAFLSTFNYTLYLLAYLESKSGNLRAKLFHLLNRTSAVPALNTAGAQASHIAALGTMLSSTRTTLRLFGLFPMYAWLRQLMQGPKPGQDQVLYTTAVTQCLLYMTFQFLENVGLLTDYKVLPGSATTRWTASTGGTTKTIYLWSYRAWMGGVLCDVVRLLREAQLERSKRSQRGGSEVSVKEDEEVDKKWWSQMVVPLSWLPVAVQFSKEGGIPGFNLGIMGACGAMAGLGKAADLWASTA
;
A
#
# COMPACT_ATOMS: atom_id res chain seq x y z
N MET A 1 -11.07 33.29 26.82
CA MET A 1 -9.64 33.67 26.79
C MET A 1 -9.01 32.91 25.65
N SER A 2 -8.56 33.67 24.67
CA SER A 2 -8.03 33.23 23.39
C SER A 2 -6.61 32.71 23.55
N ASP A 3 -6.39 31.43 23.26
CA ASP A 3 -5.06 30.95 22.87
C ASP A 3 -5.09 30.58 21.39
N SER A 4 -4.47 31.49 20.64
CA SER A 4 -4.16 31.38 19.23
C SER A 4 -2.97 30.43 19.03
N THR A 5 -3.20 29.43 18.16
CA THR A 5 -2.20 28.92 17.21
C THR A 5 -0.91 28.35 17.81
N THR A 6 -0.94 27.08 18.21
CA THR A 6 0.25 26.21 18.20
C THR A 6 -0.06 24.96 17.38
N GLN A 7 0.08 25.06 16.05
CA GLN A 7 0.19 23.89 15.19
C GLN A 7 1.66 23.45 15.19
N PRO A 8 2.00 22.21 15.60
CA PRO A 8 3.32 21.66 15.38
C PRO A 8 3.44 21.19 13.91
N GLY A 9 4.37 21.78 13.16
CA GLY A 9 4.99 21.12 11.99
C GLY A 9 4.35 21.32 10.62
N ALA A 10 3.39 22.23 10.45
CA ALA A 10 2.98 22.73 9.13
C ALA A 10 3.47 24.16 8.97
N PRO A 11 4.14 24.54 7.86
CA PRO A 11 4.33 25.95 7.54
C PRO A 11 2.94 26.60 7.49
N SER A 12 2.78 27.72 8.19
CA SER A 12 1.56 28.53 8.15
C SER A 12 1.23 28.87 6.69
N ALA A 13 -0.06 29.01 6.38
CA ALA A 13 -0.57 29.26 5.03
C ALA A 13 0.00 30.54 4.35
N GLY A 14 0.82 31.34 5.05
CA GLY A 14 1.60 32.45 4.50
C GLY A 14 3.00 32.08 3.97
N VAL A 15 3.55 30.90 4.27
CA VAL A 15 4.90 30.47 3.83
C VAL A 15 4.91 29.96 2.38
N SER A 16 3.74 29.62 1.82
CA SER A 16 3.64 29.27 0.39
C SER A 16 3.79 30.49 -0.53
N SER A 17 3.54 31.69 -0.01
CA SER A 17 3.73 32.98 -0.70
C SER A 17 5.08 33.65 -0.41
N GLU A 18 5.84 33.13 0.56
CA GLU A 18 7.22 33.53 0.88
C GLU A 18 8.18 32.36 0.70
N LEU A 19 7.95 31.49 -0.29
CA LEU A 19 9.10 30.83 -0.88
C LEU A 19 9.96 31.96 -1.46
N PRO A 20 11.19 32.18 -0.95
CA PRO A 20 12.01 33.26 -1.45
C PRO A 20 12.11 33.09 -2.98
N PRO A 21 11.96 34.18 -3.77
CA PRO A 21 12.29 34.11 -5.17
C PRO A 21 13.70 33.51 -5.28
N ALA A 22 13.98 32.76 -6.35
CA ALA A 22 15.23 32.02 -6.57
C ALA A 22 16.51 32.90 -6.66
N GLN A 23 16.48 34.09 -6.07
CA GLN A 23 17.51 35.12 -6.04
C GLN A 23 18.00 35.48 -4.62
N GLU A 24 17.41 34.97 -3.53
CA GLU A 24 18.20 34.90 -2.29
C GLU A 24 19.31 33.90 -2.53
N LYS A 25 20.58 34.33 -2.38
CA LYS A 25 21.79 33.56 -2.68
C LYS A 25 21.62 32.12 -2.21
N SER A 26 21.21 31.27 -3.15
CA SER A 26 20.85 29.90 -2.83
C SER A 26 22.09 29.27 -2.23
N VAL A 27 21.98 28.70 -1.04
CA VAL A 27 23.07 27.93 -0.42
C VAL A 27 23.58 26.88 -1.41
N ALA A 28 22.70 26.37 -2.28
CA ALA A 28 23.06 25.50 -3.40
C ALA A 28 23.87 26.21 -4.51
N ALA A 29 23.59 27.48 -4.83
CA ALA A 29 24.37 28.27 -5.80
C ALA A 29 25.74 28.71 -5.26
N GLU A 30 25.82 29.08 -3.97
CA GLU A 30 27.08 29.43 -3.29
C GLU A 30 27.96 28.18 -3.07
N ALA A 31 27.35 27.03 -2.72
CA ALA A 31 28.01 25.73 -2.64
C ALA A 31 28.48 25.24 -4.02
N LYS A 32 27.71 25.50 -5.09
CA LYS A 32 28.11 25.19 -6.48
C LYS A 32 29.35 25.98 -6.94
N LYS A 33 29.62 27.13 -6.32
CA LYS A 33 30.79 27.99 -6.62
C LYS A 33 32.07 27.53 -5.91
N HIS A 34 31.95 26.84 -4.76
CA HIS A 34 33.10 26.47 -3.91
C HIS A 34 33.30 24.96 -3.73
N ALA A 35 32.34 24.12 -4.15
CA ALA A 35 32.44 22.68 -4.01
C ALA A 35 33.11 22.02 -5.23
N PRO A 36 33.95 21.00 -5.03
CA PRO A 36 34.52 20.22 -6.11
C PRO A 36 33.40 19.61 -6.99
N PRO A 37 33.58 19.54 -8.32
CA PRO A 37 32.57 19.02 -9.24
C PRO A 37 32.12 17.58 -8.91
N ARG A 38 33.01 16.76 -8.30
CA ARG A 38 32.65 15.44 -7.78
C ARG A 38 31.67 15.48 -6.61
N LEU A 39 31.81 16.42 -5.67
CA LEU A 39 30.86 16.57 -4.56
C LEU A 39 29.50 17.07 -5.05
N LEU A 40 29.48 17.96 -6.05
CA LEU A 40 28.25 18.42 -6.68
C LEU A 40 27.52 17.32 -7.45
N GLN A 41 28.25 16.45 -8.16
CA GLN A 41 27.68 15.27 -8.81
C GLN A 41 27.16 14.23 -7.80
N LEU A 42 27.88 14.02 -6.71
CA LEU A 42 27.47 13.13 -5.62
C LEU A 42 26.23 13.66 -4.88
N ALA A 43 26.10 14.98 -4.71
CA ALA A 43 24.94 15.62 -4.07
C ALA A 43 23.73 15.78 -5.00
N ALA A 44 23.92 15.86 -6.33
CA ALA A 44 22.84 16.00 -7.29
C ALA A 44 21.91 14.76 -7.34
N THR A 45 22.45 13.57 -7.04
CA THR A 45 21.69 12.32 -7.04
C THR A 45 20.66 12.26 -5.90
N PRO A 46 21.04 12.44 -4.62
CA PRO A 46 20.08 12.46 -3.51
C PRO A 46 19.10 13.63 -3.60
N ASP A 47 19.53 14.80 -4.07
CA ASP A 47 18.64 15.95 -4.29
C ASP A 47 17.54 15.62 -5.32
N ARG A 48 17.93 15.07 -6.49
CA ARG A 48 16.97 14.63 -7.51
C ARG A 48 16.00 13.57 -6.97
N VAL A 49 16.48 12.62 -6.16
CA VAL A 49 15.63 11.60 -5.53
C VAL A 49 14.66 12.23 -4.54
N MET A 50 15.10 13.18 -3.72
CA MET A 50 14.26 13.86 -2.74
C MET A 50 13.17 14.70 -3.42
N LEU A 51 13.51 15.44 -4.48
CA LEU A 51 12.54 16.19 -5.27
C LEU A 51 11.50 15.29 -5.93
N ARG A 52 11.92 14.14 -6.47
CA ARG A 52 10.99 13.14 -7.04
C ARG A 52 10.12 12.51 -5.96
N MET A 53 10.66 12.23 -4.78
CA MET A 53 9.90 11.74 -3.64
C MET A 53 8.83 12.75 -3.21
N ASN A 54 9.17 14.04 -3.12
CA ASN A 54 8.20 15.08 -2.81
C ASN A 54 7.05 15.12 -3.83
N LYS A 55 7.38 15.08 -5.14
CA LYS A 55 6.37 14.98 -6.21
C LYS A 55 5.50 13.71 -6.07
N LEU A 56 6.11 12.56 -5.78
CA LEU A 56 5.40 11.29 -5.58
C LEU A 56 4.40 11.40 -4.45
N LEU A 57 4.84 11.86 -3.28
CA LEU A 57 4.01 11.92 -2.08
C LEU A 57 2.87 12.94 -2.20
N ALA A 58 3.10 14.04 -2.93
CA ALA A 58 2.10 15.07 -3.19
C ALA A 58 1.04 14.66 -4.25
N THR A 59 1.32 13.64 -5.07
CA THR A 59 0.39 13.19 -6.12
C THR A 59 -0.83 12.49 -5.50
N PRO A 60 -2.05 12.64 -6.05
CA PRO A 60 -3.23 11.92 -5.59
C PRO A 60 -2.99 10.41 -5.49
N GLY A 61 -3.10 9.87 -4.27
CA GLY A 61 -2.85 8.44 -3.99
C GLY A 61 -1.38 8.02 -3.96
N GLY A 62 -0.43 8.93 -4.18
CA GLY A 62 1.01 8.66 -4.18
C GLY A 62 1.56 8.33 -2.79
N LEU A 63 1.17 9.09 -1.76
CA LEU A 63 1.48 8.75 -0.36
C LEU A 63 1.02 7.33 0.00
N SER A 64 -0.23 6.99 -0.32
CA SER A 64 -0.80 5.67 -0.02
C SER A 64 -0.07 4.54 -0.77
N ALA A 65 0.22 4.74 -2.05
CA ALA A 65 0.97 3.78 -2.87
C ALA A 65 2.39 3.57 -2.33
N PHE A 66 3.12 4.65 -2.03
CA PHE A 66 4.46 4.58 -1.44
C PHE A 66 4.45 3.84 -0.11
N LEU A 67 3.62 4.27 0.84
CA LEU A 67 3.54 3.65 2.17
C LEU A 67 3.19 2.17 2.06
N SER A 68 2.29 1.78 1.15
CA SER A 68 1.94 0.38 0.91
C SER A 68 3.13 -0.43 0.45
N THR A 69 3.70 -0.07 -0.70
CA THR A 69 4.77 -0.84 -1.34
C THR A 69 6.00 -0.89 -0.44
N PHE A 70 6.34 0.23 0.21
CA PHE A 70 7.45 0.29 1.16
C PHE A 70 7.21 -0.58 2.40
N ASN A 71 6.02 -0.53 2.99
CA ASN A 71 5.66 -1.37 4.14
C ASN A 71 5.81 -2.87 3.84
N TYR A 72 5.23 -3.35 2.73
CA TYR A 72 5.32 -4.77 2.39
C TYR A 72 6.72 -5.20 1.96
N THR A 73 7.48 -4.30 1.35
CA THR A 73 8.92 -4.54 1.08
C THR A 73 9.68 -4.71 2.39
N LEU A 74 9.41 -3.90 3.41
CA LEU A 74 10.03 -4.05 4.73
C LEU A 74 9.64 -5.38 5.40
N TYR A 75 8.39 -5.84 5.26
CA TYR A 75 7.98 -7.15 5.76
C TYR A 75 8.72 -8.31 5.09
N LEU A 76 8.92 -8.22 3.77
CA LEU A 76 9.73 -9.20 3.04
C LEU A 76 11.20 -9.16 3.51
N LEU A 77 11.78 -7.97 3.62
CA LEU A 77 13.16 -7.78 4.08
C LEU A 77 13.37 -8.27 5.52
N ALA A 78 12.43 -7.98 6.43
CA ALA A 78 12.47 -8.47 7.80
C ALA A 78 12.40 -10.00 7.88
N TYR A 79 11.59 -10.62 7.02
CA TYR A 79 11.56 -12.08 6.92
C TYR A 79 12.88 -12.64 6.39
N LEU A 80 13.43 -12.06 5.31
CA LEU A 80 14.72 -12.46 4.76
C LEU A 80 15.85 -12.28 5.77
N GLU A 81 15.85 -11.19 6.54
CA GLU A 81 16.78 -10.96 7.65
C GLU A 81 16.72 -12.10 8.67
N SER A 82 15.51 -12.46 9.12
CA SER A 82 15.30 -13.56 10.09
C SER A 82 15.80 -14.92 9.59
N LYS A 83 15.81 -15.15 8.27
CA LYS A 83 16.33 -16.37 7.64
C LYS A 83 17.81 -16.27 7.29
N SER A 84 18.31 -15.06 7.08
CA SER A 84 19.70 -14.79 6.73
C SER A 84 20.68 -15.07 7.85
N GLY A 85 20.24 -15.16 9.12
CA GLY A 85 21.13 -15.51 10.24
C GLY A 85 21.92 -16.79 9.99
N ASN A 86 21.28 -17.79 9.39
CA ASN A 86 21.91 -19.05 9.00
C ASN A 86 22.91 -18.89 7.83
N LEU A 87 22.62 -17.99 6.89
CA LEU A 87 23.49 -17.71 5.74
C LEU A 87 24.69 -16.83 6.15
N ARG A 88 24.46 -15.81 6.97
CA ARG A 88 25.50 -14.98 7.59
C ARG A 88 26.42 -15.85 8.43
N ALA A 89 25.89 -16.69 9.31
CA ALA A 89 26.70 -17.61 10.11
C ALA A 89 27.55 -18.55 9.22
N LYS A 90 26.97 -19.11 8.15
CA LYS A 90 27.70 -19.96 7.19
C LYS A 90 28.76 -19.18 6.41
N LEU A 91 28.46 -17.97 5.94
CA LEU A 91 29.40 -17.10 5.23
C LEU A 91 30.53 -16.64 6.15
N PHE A 92 30.24 -16.22 7.37
CA PHE A 92 31.25 -15.86 8.37
C PHE A 92 32.13 -17.07 8.71
N HIS A 93 31.57 -18.29 8.79
CA HIS A 93 32.37 -19.50 8.98
C HIS A 93 33.22 -19.86 7.76
N LEU A 94 32.78 -19.50 6.55
CA LEU A 94 33.55 -19.71 5.30
C LEU A 94 34.65 -18.66 5.11
N LEU A 95 34.39 -17.42 5.53
CA LEU A 95 35.29 -16.26 5.43
C LEU A 95 36.31 -16.23 6.58
N ASN A 96 35.97 -16.69 7.79
CA ASN A 96 36.90 -16.84 8.91
C ASN A 96 37.49 -18.26 8.96
N ARG A 97 38.42 -18.57 8.05
CA ARG A 97 39.47 -19.55 8.38
C ARG A 97 40.40 -18.89 9.38
N THR A 98 40.42 -19.43 10.61
CA THR A 98 41.34 -19.12 11.72
C THR A 98 41.30 -17.70 12.27
N SER A 99 40.30 -17.39 13.10
CA SER A 99 40.47 -16.71 14.40
C SER A 99 39.12 -16.58 15.09
N ALA A 100 39.11 -16.73 16.42
CA ALA A 100 37.93 -16.79 17.27
C ALA A 100 36.87 -15.74 16.89
N VAL A 101 35.72 -16.22 16.42
CA VAL A 101 34.53 -15.40 16.21
C VAL A 101 34.10 -14.93 17.61
N PRO A 102 34.05 -13.61 17.91
CA PRO A 102 33.42 -13.16 19.14
C PRO A 102 32.00 -13.68 19.07
N ALA A 103 31.55 -14.37 20.12
CA ALA A 103 30.21 -14.94 20.19
C ALA A 103 29.20 -13.91 19.69
N LEU A 104 28.74 -14.09 18.45
CA LEU A 104 27.79 -13.20 17.83
C LEU A 104 26.51 -13.50 18.59
N ASN A 105 26.21 -12.66 19.57
CA ASN A 105 25.17 -12.83 20.58
C ASN A 105 23.98 -13.63 20.04
N THR A 106 24.01 -14.94 20.29
CA THR A 106 22.87 -15.84 20.13
C THR A 106 21.96 -15.76 21.35
N ALA A 107 22.19 -14.78 22.23
CA ALA A 107 21.38 -14.48 23.40
C ALA A 107 20.52 -13.24 23.12
N GLY A 108 19.25 -13.49 22.82
CA GLY A 108 18.20 -12.48 22.64
C GLY A 108 18.00 -12.10 21.19
N ALA A 109 16.89 -12.53 20.60
CA ALA A 109 16.42 -12.02 19.31
C ALA A 109 16.28 -10.49 19.39
N GLN A 110 17.32 -9.74 19.00
CA GLN A 110 17.20 -8.30 18.82
C GLN A 110 16.07 -8.07 17.82
N ALA A 111 15.08 -7.27 18.25
CA ALA A 111 13.94 -6.95 17.41
C ALA A 111 14.44 -6.31 16.12
N SER A 112 14.12 -6.91 14.97
CA SER A 112 14.49 -6.36 13.67
C SER A 112 13.94 -4.93 13.56
N HIS A 113 14.86 -3.95 13.44
CA HIS A 113 14.47 -2.55 13.24
C HIS A 113 13.66 -2.36 11.95
N ILE A 114 13.91 -3.22 10.95
CA ILE A 114 13.14 -3.29 9.70
C ILE A 114 11.70 -3.71 9.99
N ALA A 115 11.50 -4.74 10.82
CA ALA A 115 10.17 -5.18 11.24
C ALA A 115 9.44 -4.11 12.07
N ALA A 116 10.15 -3.40 12.95
CA ALA A 116 9.59 -2.31 13.73
C ALA A 116 9.10 -1.16 12.84
N LEU A 117 9.91 -0.74 11.87
CA LEU A 117 9.53 0.28 10.89
C LEU A 117 8.34 -0.17 10.03
N GLY A 118 8.32 -1.43 9.59
CA GLY A 118 7.18 -2.01 8.87
C GLY A 118 5.91 -1.99 9.71
N THR A 119 6.00 -2.31 11.00
CA THR A 119 4.85 -2.26 11.92
C THR A 119 4.34 -0.83 12.08
N MET A 120 5.24 0.14 12.29
CA MET A 120 4.89 1.55 12.37
C MET A 120 4.16 2.03 11.10
N LEU A 121 4.67 1.70 9.91
CA LEU A 121 4.04 2.08 8.64
C LEU A 121 2.66 1.43 8.44
N SER A 122 2.50 0.17 8.86
CA SER A 122 1.20 -0.51 8.84
C SER A 122 0.19 0.20 9.75
N SER A 123 0.60 0.58 10.96
CA SER A 123 -0.24 1.38 11.86
C SER A 123 -0.58 2.74 11.26
N THR A 124 0.41 3.47 10.71
CA THR A 124 0.18 4.76 10.02
C THR A 124 -0.84 4.61 8.89
N ARG A 125 -0.71 3.59 8.04
CA ARG A 125 -1.67 3.30 6.96
C ARG A 125 -3.07 3.05 7.50
N THR A 126 -3.19 2.26 8.56
CA THR A 126 -4.48 1.95 9.19
C THR A 126 -5.12 3.20 9.79
N THR A 127 -4.34 4.09 10.42
CA THR A 127 -4.82 5.39 10.91
C THR A 127 -5.26 6.31 9.77
N LEU A 128 -4.52 6.39 8.66
CA LEU A 128 -4.91 7.17 7.48
C LEU A 128 -6.22 6.65 6.86
N ARG A 129 -6.47 5.34 6.94
CA ARG A 129 -7.71 4.73 6.46
C ARG A 129 -8.96 5.12 7.27
N LEU A 130 -8.84 5.76 8.43
CA LEU A 130 -9.99 6.35 9.13
C LEU A 130 -10.81 7.27 8.20
N PHE A 131 -10.14 7.96 7.27
CA PHE A 131 -10.77 8.84 6.28
C PHE A 131 -11.24 8.11 5.01
N GLY A 132 -11.08 6.79 4.93
CA GLY A 132 -11.40 5.99 3.74
C GLY A 132 -12.88 5.92 3.39
N LEU A 133 -13.79 6.21 4.33
CA LEU A 133 -15.23 6.23 4.06
C LEU A 133 -15.68 7.39 3.17
N PHE A 134 -15.00 8.55 3.21
CA PHE A 134 -15.35 9.70 2.40
C PHE A 134 -15.26 9.42 0.87
N PRO A 135 -14.14 8.91 0.33
CA PRO A 135 -14.08 8.56 -1.08
C PRO A 135 -15.03 7.40 -1.44
N MET A 136 -15.28 6.47 -0.53
CA MET A 136 -16.24 5.39 -0.78
C MET A 136 -17.69 5.89 -0.88
N TYR A 137 -18.08 6.86 -0.04
CA TYR A 137 -19.37 7.53 -0.16
C TYR A 137 -19.51 8.26 -1.51
N ALA A 138 -18.47 8.99 -1.94
CA ALA A 138 -18.47 9.65 -3.24
C ALA A 138 -18.63 8.64 -4.39
N TRP A 139 -17.93 7.50 -4.32
CA TRP A 139 -18.05 6.42 -5.30
C TRP A 139 -19.45 5.79 -5.29
N LEU A 140 -20.03 5.53 -4.12
CA LEU A 140 -21.40 5.05 -4.00
C LEU A 140 -22.40 6.02 -4.64
N ARG A 141 -22.27 7.33 -4.39
CA ARG A 141 -23.13 8.36 -4.99
C ARG A 141 -23.06 8.36 -6.52
N GLN A 142 -21.89 8.12 -7.10
CA GLN A 142 -21.75 7.95 -8.54
C GLN A 142 -22.48 6.69 -9.04
N LEU A 143 -22.32 5.57 -8.35
CA LEU A 143 -22.98 4.31 -8.71
C LEU A 143 -24.52 4.37 -8.57
N MET A 144 -25.03 5.16 -7.63
CA MET A 144 -26.47 5.40 -7.45
C MET A 144 -27.12 6.17 -8.61
N GLN A 145 -26.33 6.78 -9.50
CA GLN A 145 -26.86 7.39 -10.73
C GLN A 145 -27.31 6.33 -11.76
N GLY A 146 -27.05 5.05 -11.49
CA GLY A 146 -27.39 3.94 -12.37
C GLY A 146 -26.24 3.54 -13.29
N PRO A 147 -26.42 2.45 -14.06
CA PRO A 147 -25.45 2.03 -15.07
C PRO A 147 -25.35 3.08 -16.18
N LYS A 148 -24.14 3.30 -16.70
CA LYS A 148 -23.93 4.17 -17.86
C LYS A 148 -24.61 3.57 -19.10
N PRO A 149 -25.05 4.38 -20.08
CA PRO A 149 -25.59 3.86 -21.34
C PRO A 149 -24.61 2.87 -22.01
N GLY A 150 -25.08 1.66 -22.30
CA GLY A 150 -24.26 0.60 -22.89
C GLY A 150 -23.31 -0.12 -21.92
N GLN A 151 -23.38 0.17 -20.62
CA GLN A 151 -22.60 -0.56 -19.61
C GLN A 151 -23.16 -1.96 -19.37
N ASP A 152 -22.26 -2.95 -19.30
CA ASP A 152 -22.62 -4.32 -18.94
C ASP A 152 -23.17 -4.38 -17.49
N GLN A 153 -24.33 -5.02 -17.34
CA GLN A 153 -25.03 -5.08 -16.06
C GLN A 153 -24.27 -5.90 -15.00
N VAL A 154 -23.51 -6.92 -15.41
CA VAL A 154 -22.67 -7.70 -14.48
C VAL A 154 -21.53 -6.84 -13.96
N LEU A 155 -20.89 -6.05 -14.81
CA LEU A 155 -19.85 -5.11 -14.38
C LEU A 155 -20.41 -4.03 -13.44
N TYR A 156 -21.60 -3.49 -13.72
CA TYR A 156 -22.25 -2.51 -12.85
C TYR A 156 -22.59 -3.10 -11.47
N THR A 157 -23.28 -4.23 -11.44
CA THR A 157 -23.66 -4.91 -10.18
C THR A 157 -22.43 -5.34 -9.37
N THR A 158 -21.37 -5.79 -10.04
CA THR A 158 -20.08 -6.09 -9.41
C THR A 158 -19.47 -4.85 -8.77
N ALA A 159 -19.48 -3.70 -9.45
CA ALA A 159 -18.97 -2.44 -8.91
C ALA A 159 -19.76 -1.95 -7.69
N VAL A 160 -21.10 -2.03 -7.74
CA VAL A 160 -21.98 -1.71 -6.59
C VAL A 160 -21.66 -2.63 -5.41
N THR A 161 -21.59 -3.93 -5.65
CA THR A 161 -21.29 -4.93 -4.62
C THR A 161 -19.91 -4.68 -4.00
N GLN A 162 -18.89 -4.42 -4.84
CA GLN A 162 -17.53 -4.12 -4.40
C GLN A 162 -17.48 -2.85 -3.52
N CYS A 163 -18.19 -1.79 -3.92
CA CYS A 163 -18.26 -0.54 -3.16
C CYS A 163 -18.86 -0.79 -1.76
N LEU A 164 -19.99 -1.51 -1.67
CA LEU A 164 -20.63 -1.83 -0.39
C LEU A 164 -19.74 -2.72 0.51
N LEU A 165 -19.01 -3.67 -0.09
CA LEU A 165 -18.05 -4.51 0.63
C LEU A 165 -16.88 -3.71 1.18
N TYR A 166 -16.28 -2.80 0.38
CA TYR A 166 -15.21 -1.93 0.85
C TYR A 166 -15.68 -0.88 1.87
N MET A 167 -16.91 -0.39 1.76
CA MET A 167 -17.52 0.44 2.81
C MET A 167 -17.67 -0.34 4.12
N THR A 168 -18.14 -1.59 4.05
CA THR A 168 -18.28 -2.46 5.22
C THR A 168 -16.92 -2.75 5.85
N PHE A 169 -15.92 -3.11 5.04
CA PHE A 169 -14.53 -3.27 5.47
C PHE A 169 -14.04 -2.02 6.22
N GLN A 170 -14.15 -0.85 5.58
CA GLN A 170 -13.60 0.39 6.12
C GLN A 170 -14.32 0.82 7.40
N PHE A 171 -15.65 0.67 7.44
CA PHE A 171 -16.44 0.97 8.63
C PHE A 171 -16.02 0.08 9.81
N LEU A 172 -15.96 -1.24 9.62
CA LEU A 172 -15.59 -2.17 10.68
C LEU A 172 -14.12 -1.99 11.11
N GLU A 173 -13.20 -1.73 10.17
CA GLU A 173 -11.80 -1.45 10.50
C GLU A 173 -11.67 -0.19 11.36
N ASN A 174 -12.40 0.87 11.01
CA ASN A 174 -12.42 2.11 11.78
C ASN A 174 -12.97 1.89 13.18
N VAL A 175 -14.08 1.16 13.32
CA VAL A 175 -14.66 0.82 14.63
C VAL A 175 -13.68 -0.01 15.46
N GLY A 176 -13.00 -0.99 14.85
CA GLY A 176 -11.96 -1.78 15.50
C GLY A 176 -10.83 -0.91 16.01
N LEU A 177 -10.27 -0.06 15.14
CA LEU A 177 -9.15 0.82 15.47
C LEU A 177 -9.51 1.78 16.60
N LEU A 178 -10.64 2.47 16.49
CA LEU A 178 -11.09 3.41 17.53
C LEU A 178 -11.40 2.71 18.87
N THR A 179 -11.78 1.44 18.84
CA THR A 179 -11.96 0.62 20.06
C THR A 179 -10.62 0.24 20.69
N ASP A 180 -9.63 -0.13 19.88
CA ASP A 180 -8.29 -0.47 20.36
C ASP A 180 -7.61 0.73 21.02
N TYR A 181 -7.79 1.92 20.43
CA TYR A 181 -7.30 3.20 20.97
C TYR A 181 -8.19 3.81 22.07
N LYS A 182 -9.24 3.11 22.51
CA LYS A 182 -10.15 3.56 23.58
C LYS A 182 -10.86 4.89 23.31
N VAL A 183 -11.02 5.24 22.04
CA VAL A 183 -11.80 6.41 21.61
C VAL A 183 -13.29 6.12 21.72
N LEU A 184 -13.72 4.89 21.40
CA LEU A 184 -15.10 4.44 21.58
C LEU A 184 -15.32 3.93 23.01
N PRO A 185 -16.46 4.26 23.65
CA PRO A 185 -16.83 3.66 24.92
C PRO A 185 -17.05 2.16 24.74
N GLY A 186 -16.62 1.35 25.72
CA GLY A 186 -16.73 -0.12 25.64
C GLY A 186 -18.16 -0.62 25.38
N SER A 187 -19.18 0.09 25.86
CA SER A 187 -20.59 -0.19 25.60
C SER A 187 -20.96 -0.15 24.11
N ALA A 188 -20.31 0.72 23.31
CA ALA A 188 -20.62 0.85 21.87
C ALA A 188 -20.23 -0.38 21.06
N THR A 189 -19.24 -1.16 21.51
CA THR A 189 -18.73 -2.34 20.79
C THR A 189 -18.92 -3.65 21.55
N THR A 190 -19.50 -3.62 22.75
CA THR A 190 -19.72 -4.79 23.62
C THR A 190 -20.39 -5.96 22.86
N ARG A 191 -21.39 -5.69 22.02
CA ARG A 191 -22.08 -6.74 21.25
C ARG A 191 -21.15 -7.57 20.36
N TRP A 192 -20.06 -6.99 19.89
CA TRP A 192 -19.09 -7.66 19.02
C TRP A 192 -17.87 -8.20 19.78
N THR A 193 -17.51 -7.57 20.89
CA THR A 193 -16.30 -7.90 21.66
C THR A 193 -16.56 -8.84 22.83
N ALA A 194 -17.80 -8.95 23.33
CA ALA A 194 -18.14 -9.80 24.48
C ALA A 194 -17.81 -11.28 24.24
N SER A 195 -18.10 -11.77 23.03
CA SER A 195 -17.79 -13.16 22.61
C SER A 195 -16.28 -13.48 22.58
N THR A 196 -15.43 -12.45 22.53
CA THR A 196 -13.98 -12.57 22.39
C THR A 196 -13.24 -11.95 23.58
N GLY A 197 -13.85 -11.94 24.77
CA GLY A 197 -13.21 -11.48 26.00
C GLY A 197 -12.86 -9.98 25.98
N GLY A 198 -13.65 -9.18 25.26
CA GLY A 198 -13.42 -7.73 25.13
C GLY A 198 -12.44 -7.33 24.02
N THR A 199 -11.93 -8.28 23.23
CA THR A 199 -11.03 -7.99 22.10
C THR A 199 -11.77 -7.63 20.82
N THR A 200 -11.13 -6.87 19.95
CA THR A 200 -11.65 -6.43 18.62
C THR A 200 -11.55 -7.51 17.54
N LYS A 201 -11.15 -8.73 17.90
CA LYS A 201 -10.93 -9.86 16.97
C LYS A 201 -12.10 -10.10 16.01
N THR A 202 -13.33 -10.17 16.53
CA THR A 202 -14.53 -10.42 15.72
C THR A 202 -14.79 -9.28 14.73
N ILE A 203 -14.55 -8.03 15.15
CA ILE A 203 -14.75 -6.84 14.31
C ILE A 203 -13.80 -6.90 13.11
N TYR A 204 -12.51 -7.12 13.37
CA TYR A 204 -11.51 -7.25 12.31
C TYR A 204 -11.75 -8.46 11.40
N LEU A 205 -12.17 -9.60 11.95
CA LEU A 205 -12.49 -10.79 11.15
C LEU A 205 -13.58 -10.48 10.11
N TRP A 206 -14.68 -9.84 10.51
CA TRP A 206 -15.75 -9.46 9.58
C TRP A 206 -15.33 -8.34 8.63
N SER A 207 -14.49 -7.41 9.09
CA SER A 207 -13.87 -6.40 8.22
C SER A 207 -13.09 -7.08 7.09
N TYR A 208 -12.18 -8.00 7.41
CA TYR A 208 -11.36 -8.69 6.42
C TYR A 208 -12.17 -9.61 5.50
N ARG A 209 -13.25 -10.24 5.99
CA ARG A 209 -14.19 -10.98 5.13
C ARG A 209 -14.85 -10.09 4.09
N ALA A 210 -15.25 -8.87 4.46
CA ALA A 210 -15.78 -7.91 3.52
C ALA A 210 -14.71 -7.46 2.51
N TRP A 211 -13.47 -7.22 2.97
CA TRP A 211 -12.35 -6.93 2.08
C TRP A 211 -12.06 -8.06 1.08
N MET A 212 -12.06 -9.31 1.53
CA MET A 212 -11.91 -10.48 0.67
C MET A 212 -13.01 -10.55 -0.38
N GLY A 213 -14.27 -10.29 -0.01
CA GLY A 213 -15.36 -10.17 -0.97
C GLY A 213 -15.07 -9.12 -2.04
N GLY A 214 -14.56 -7.95 -1.66
CA GLY A 214 -14.18 -6.89 -2.59
C GLY A 214 -13.03 -7.29 -3.54
N VAL A 215 -12.05 -8.07 -3.06
CA VAL A 215 -10.98 -8.65 -3.90
C VAL A 215 -11.56 -9.68 -4.88
N LEU A 216 -12.55 -10.48 -4.48
CA LEU A 216 -13.23 -11.40 -5.38
C LEU A 216 -14.04 -10.67 -6.45
N CYS A 217 -14.62 -9.51 -6.14
CA CYS A 217 -15.27 -8.66 -7.14
C CYS A 217 -14.28 -8.19 -8.23
N ASP A 218 -13.01 -7.92 -7.90
CA ASP A 218 -11.99 -7.59 -8.91
C ASP A 218 -11.75 -8.77 -9.88
N VAL A 219 -11.70 -9.99 -9.35
CA VAL A 219 -11.58 -11.21 -10.18
C VAL A 219 -12.80 -11.36 -11.08
N VAL A 220 -14.02 -11.23 -10.54
CA VAL A 220 -15.27 -11.31 -11.32
C VAL A 220 -15.30 -10.25 -12.43
N ARG A 221 -14.96 -9.00 -12.09
CA ARG A 221 -14.87 -7.89 -13.06
C ARG A 221 -13.92 -8.24 -14.21
N LEU A 222 -12.70 -8.67 -13.89
CA LEU A 222 -11.68 -8.99 -14.90
C LEU A 222 -12.07 -10.20 -15.77
N LEU A 223 -12.66 -11.24 -15.18
CA LEU A 223 -13.16 -12.39 -15.95
C LEU A 223 -14.29 -11.97 -16.89
N ARG A 224 -15.19 -11.10 -16.43
CA ARG A 224 -16.29 -10.58 -17.28
C ARG A 224 -15.77 -9.69 -18.40
N GLU A 225 -14.80 -8.82 -18.12
CA GLU A 225 -14.12 -8.00 -19.14
C GLU A 225 -13.47 -8.89 -20.21
N ALA A 226 -12.77 -9.96 -19.82
CA ALA A 226 -12.19 -10.92 -20.76
C ALA A 226 -13.25 -11.64 -21.61
N GLN A 227 -14.40 -12.01 -21.03
CA GLN A 227 -15.51 -12.62 -21.77
C GLN A 227 -16.09 -11.66 -22.83
N LEU A 228 -16.31 -10.40 -22.45
CA LEU A 228 -16.82 -9.37 -23.36
C LEU A 228 -15.82 -9.09 -24.47
N GLU A 229 -14.53 -9.03 -24.15
CA GLU A 229 -13.48 -8.79 -25.14
C GLU A 229 -13.37 -9.94 -26.14
N ARG A 230 -13.39 -11.19 -25.67
CA ARG A 230 -13.43 -12.37 -26.55
C ARG A 230 -14.63 -12.33 -27.52
N SER A 231 -15.78 -11.88 -27.02
CA SER A 231 -16.99 -11.73 -27.84
C SER A 231 -16.80 -10.65 -28.91
N LYS A 232 -16.21 -9.50 -28.57
CA LYS A 232 -15.89 -8.43 -29.54
C LYS A 232 -14.88 -8.88 -30.59
N ARG A 233 -13.82 -9.58 -30.18
CA ARG A 233 -12.80 -10.13 -31.10
C ARG A 233 -13.42 -11.06 -32.13
N SER A 234 -14.35 -11.93 -31.72
CA SER A 234 -15.05 -12.83 -32.63
C SER A 234 -15.86 -12.10 -33.71
N GLN A 235 -16.26 -10.84 -33.45
CA GLN A 235 -17.06 -10.02 -34.38
C GLN A 235 -16.21 -9.12 -35.29
N ARG A 236 -14.96 -8.79 -34.91
CA ARG A 236 -14.12 -7.79 -35.60
C ARG A 236 -13.40 -8.30 -36.86
N GLY A 237 -13.15 -9.60 -36.99
CA GLY A 237 -12.35 -10.16 -38.08
C GLY A 237 -10.85 -9.81 -37.99
N GLY A 238 -9.97 -10.75 -38.34
CA GLY A 238 -8.54 -10.72 -37.99
C GLY A 238 -7.63 -9.84 -38.86
N SER A 239 -7.79 -8.52 -38.79
CA SER A 239 -6.86 -7.54 -39.39
C SER A 239 -5.57 -7.38 -38.56
N GLU A 240 -4.44 -6.97 -39.16
CA GLU A 240 -3.17 -6.75 -38.42
C GLU A 240 -3.31 -5.69 -37.31
N VAL A 241 -4.08 -4.63 -37.56
CA VAL A 241 -4.40 -3.60 -36.55
C VAL A 241 -5.16 -4.22 -35.38
N SER A 242 -6.10 -5.13 -35.64
CA SER A 242 -6.82 -5.84 -34.56
C SER A 242 -5.91 -6.72 -33.70
N VAL A 243 -4.86 -7.31 -34.29
CA VAL A 243 -3.91 -8.15 -33.54
C VAL A 243 -3.10 -7.31 -32.54
N LYS A 244 -2.59 -6.15 -32.96
CA LYS A 244 -1.84 -5.25 -32.07
C LYS A 244 -2.72 -4.68 -30.95
N GLU A 245 -3.96 -4.28 -31.26
CA GLU A 245 -4.92 -3.86 -30.24
C GLU A 245 -5.21 -4.98 -29.23
N ASP A 246 -5.38 -6.22 -29.71
CA ASP A 246 -5.64 -7.38 -28.86
C ASP A 246 -4.48 -7.70 -27.91
N GLU A 247 -3.23 -7.60 -28.40
CA GLU A 247 -2.03 -7.77 -27.57
C GLU A 247 -1.93 -6.72 -26.46
N GLU A 248 -2.23 -5.45 -26.75
CA GLU A 248 -2.22 -4.39 -25.75
C GLU A 248 -3.31 -4.60 -24.69
N VAL A 249 -4.50 -5.03 -25.11
CA VAL A 249 -5.61 -5.36 -24.21
C VAL A 249 -5.25 -6.55 -23.32
N ASP A 250 -4.64 -7.60 -23.86
CA ASP A 250 -4.22 -8.78 -23.10
C ASP A 250 -3.12 -8.43 -22.10
N LYS A 251 -2.13 -7.63 -22.51
CA LYS A 251 -1.07 -7.13 -21.61
C LYS A 251 -1.66 -6.34 -20.45
N LYS A 252 -2.62 -5.45 -20.74
CA LYS A 252 -3.31 -4.65 -19.72
C LYS A 252 -4.12 -5.53 -18.78
N TRP A 253 -4.85 -6.51 -19.31
CA TRP A 253 -5.64 -7.45 -18.52
C TRP A 253 -4.77 -8.25 -17.56
N TRP A 254 -3.64 -8.81 -18.04
CA TRP A 254 -2.69 -9.54 -17.20
C TRP A 254 -2.10 -8.66 -16.11
N SER A 255 -1.70 -7.42 -16.45
CA SER A 255 -1.21 -6.45 -15.47
C SER A 255 -2.24 -6.17 -14.36
N GLN A 256 -3.52 -6.02 -14.73
CA GLN A 256 -4.59 -5.82 -13.76
C GLN A 256 -4.87 -7.08 -12.92
N MET A 257 -4.72 -8.27 -13.48
CA MET A 257 -4.97 -9.54 -12.78
C MET A 257 -3.94 -9.86 -11.70
N VAL A 258 -2.70 -9.37 -11.84
CA VAL A 258 -1.65 -9.54 -10.83
C VAL A 258 -2.08 -8.98 -9.47
N VAL A 259 -2.81 -7.86 -9.45
CA VAL A 259 -3.21 -7.18 -8.21
C VAL A 259 -4.15 -8.03 -7.33
N PRO A 260 -5.33 -8.47 -7.78
CA PRO A 260 -6.21 -9.30 -6.96
C PRO A 260 -5.60 -10.67 -6.66
N LEU A 261 -4.83 -11.27 -7.58
CA LEU A 261 -4.13 -12.53 -7.30
C LEU A 261 -3.09 -12.40 -6.20
N SER A 262 -2.40 -11.25 -6.14
CA SER A 262 -1.44 -10.96 -5.08
C SER A 262 -2.14 -10.70 -3.75
N TRP A 263 -3.31 -10.04 -3.74
CA TRP A 263 -4.06 -9.78 -2.51
C TRP A 263 -4.83 -10.99 -1.96
N LEU A 264 -5.26 -11.91 -2.83
CA LEU A 264 -6.15 -13.01 -2.43
C LEU A 264 -5.58 -13.88 -1.29
N PRO A 265 -4.31 -14.33 -1.30
CA PRO A 265 -3.75 -15.09 -0.17
C PRO A 265 -3.78 -14.32 1.15
N VAL A 266 -3.52 -13.01 1.10
CA VAL A 266 -3.55 -12.12 2.27
C VAL A 266 -5.00 -11.95 2.77
N ALA A 267 -5.95 -11.78 1.84
CA ALA A 267 -7.36 -11.68 2.17
C ALA A 267 -7.89 -12.95 2.85
N VAL A 268 -7.53 -14.14 2.34
CA VAL A 268 -7.88 -15.42 2.95
C VAL A 268 -7.23 -15.58 4.33
N GLN A 269 -5.95 -15.20 4.47
CA GLN A 269 -5.24 -15.25 5.75
C GLN A 269 -5.99 -14.54 6.87
N PHE A 270 -6.51 -13.34 6.59
CA PHE A 270 -7.17 -12.52 7.61
C PHE A 270 -8.68 -12.76 7.72
N SER A 271 -9.31 -13.37 6.71
CA SER A 271 -10.75 -13.69 6.72
C SER A 271 -11.09 -15.01 7.40
N LYS A 272 -10.09 -15.87 7.60
CA LYS A 272 -10.22 -17.20 8.20
C LYS A 272 -9.78 -17.18 9.66
N GLU A 273 -10.60 -17.77 10.53
CA GLU A 273 -10.22 -17.98 11.93
C GLU A 273 -9.01 -18.91 12.01
N GLY A 274 -7.92 -18.44 12.63
CA GLY A 274 -6.64 -19.15 12.70
C GLY A 274 -5.78 -19.06 11.44
N GLY A 275 -6.27 -18.43 10.36
CA GLY A 275 -5.52 -18.19 9.13
C GLY A 275 -5.15 -19.44 8.31
N ILE A 276 -4.19 -19.27 7.41
CA ILE A 276 -3.60 -20.30 6.56
C ILE A 276 -2.37 -20.87 7.27
N PRO A 277 -2.29 -22.20 7.48
CA PRO A 277 -1.10 -22.83 8.05
C PRO A 277 0.18 -22.48 7.27
N GLY A 278 1.24 -22.07 7.97
CA GLY A 278 2.52 -21.71 7.36
C GLY A 278 2.60 -20.30 6.74
N PHE A 279 1.50 -19.54 6.75
CA PHE A 279 1.52 -18.14 6.34
C PHE A 279 2.41 -17.31 7.26
N ASN A 280 3.37 -16.60 6.68
CA ASN A 280 4.38 -15.85 7.42
C ASN A 280 4.57 -14.43 6.85
N LEU A 281 5.34 -13.62 7.56
CA LEU A 281 5.59 -12.22 7.21
C LEU A 281 6.21 -12.05 5.81
N GLY A 282 7.03 -13.01 5.36
CA GLY A 282 7.63 -12.99 4.03
C GLY A 282 6.61 -13.20 2.92
N ILE A 283 5.66 -14.13 3.09
CA ILE A 283 4.56 -14.33 2.15
C ILE A 283 3.69 -13.07 2.08
N MET A 284 3.35 -12.50 3.24
CA MET A 284 2.60 -11.24 3.31
C MET A 284 3.32 -10.10 2.60
N GLY A 285 4.62 -9.94 2.87
CA GLY A 285 5.47 -8.93 2.24
C GLY A 285 5.57 -9.11 0.73
N ALA A 286 5.81 -10.33 0.26
CA ALA A 286 5.88 -10.61 -1.18
C ALA A 286 4.55 -10.31 -1.89
N CYS A 287 3.43 -10.80 -1.34
CA CYS A 287 2.10 -10.55 -1.87
C CYS A 287 1.77 -9.06 -1.94
N GLY A 288 1.92 -8.34 -0.82
CA GLY A 288 1.57 -6.91 -0.77
C GLY A 288 2.53 -6.02 -1.58
N ALA A 289 3.81 -6.39 -1.70
CA ALA A 289 4.76 -5.68 -2.55
C ALA A 289 4.42 -5.86 -4.02
N MET A 290 4.16 -7.09 -4.48
CA MET A 290 3.76 -7.36 -5.87
C MET A 290 2.46 -6.63 -6.23
N ALA A 291 1.48 -6.61 -5.32
CA ALA A 291 0.21 -5.93 -5.56
C ALA A 291 0.35 -4.40 -5.73
N GLY A 292 1.34 -3.79 -5.08
CA GLY A 292 1.58 -2.34 -5.11
C GLY A 292 2.63 -1.90 -6.14
N LEU A 293 3.45 -2.81 -6.67
CA LEU A 293 4.64 -2.49 -7.43
C LEU A 293 4.32 -1.74 -8.73
N GLY A 294 3.35 -2.21 -9.51
CA GLY A 294 2.96 -1.58 -10.78
C GLY A 294 2.55 -0.13 -10.59
N LYS A 295 1.57 0.12 -9.69
CA LYS A 295 1.10 1.48 -9.38
C LYS A 295 2.21 2.37 -8.83
N ALA A 296 3.07 1.85 -7.95
CA ALA A 296 4.18 2.62 -7.41
C ALA A 296 5.22 2.97 -8.48
N ALA A 297 5.51 2.04 -9.41
CA ALA A 297 6.42 2.27 -10.52
C ALA A 297 5.87 3.32 -11.51
N ASP A 298 4.59 3.24 -11.86
CA ASP A 298 3.93 4.21 -12.75
C ASP A 298 3.93 5.62 -12.14
N LEU A 299 3.55 5.74 -10.86
CA LEU A 299 3.59 7.01 -10.15
C LEU A 299 5.02 7.54 -10.03
N TRP A 300 6.00 6.67 -9.75
CA TRP A 300 7.40 7.08 -9.74
C TRP A 300 7.87 7.57 -11.11
N ALA A 301 7.49 6.89 -12.19
CA ALA A 301 7.82 7.31 -13.55
C ALA A 301 7.25 8.70 -13.87
N SER A 302 6.04 9.02 -13.41
CA SER A 302 5.43 10.35 -13.61
C SER A 302 6.11 11.51 -12.86
N THR A 303 7.06 11.23 -11.97
CA THR A 303 7.82 12.28 -11.25
C THR A 303 9.07 12.74 -11.99
N ALA A 304 9.46 11.99 -13.03
CA ALA A 304 10.70 12.17 -13.78
C ALA A 304 10.76 13.50 -14.53
#